data_AF-A0A9X0BEA1-F1
#
_entry.id   AF-A0A9X0BEA1-F1
#
_cell.length_a   1.000
_cell.length_b   1.000
_cell.length_c   1.000
_cell.angle_alpha   90.00
_cell.angle_beta   90.00
_cell.angle_gamma   90.00
#
_symmetry.space_group_name_H-M   'P 1'
#
loop_
_entity.id
_entity.type
_entity.pdbx_description
1 polymer ?
#
loop_
_entity_poly.entity_id
_entity_poly.type
_entity_poly.pdbx_seq_one_letter_code
_entity_poly.pdbx_strand_id
1 'polypeptide(L)'
;MLEARLTTLFGCIATLATALAPGLEVAYSLERATQGIAISPDGRKFLSQRYSTQFPPQAVELLSDNTTALTTFVNIDGARIGPDGCYWLVDGGSTGLNGSTKFVGMNSSTNTVDSIYYLDDIKASDSGIDDVRFGASGDMAYLSDTANALLVLNLTTGNGVRVLFL
;
A
#
# COMPACT_ATOMS: atom_id res chain seq x y z
N MET A 1 -11.12 -10.29 55.05
CA MET A 1 -12.11 -9.79 54.09
C MET A 1 -11.38 -8.96 53.06
N LEU A 2 -11.18 -9.50 51.86
CA LEU A 2 -10.79 -8.74 50.68
C LEU A 2 -11.45 -9.46 49.50
N GLU A 3 -12.52 -8.86 48.98
CA GLU A 3 -13.30 -9.40 47.87
C GLU A 3 -12.54 -9.18 46.56
N ALA A 4 -12.19 -10.29 45.88
CA ALA A 4 -11.73 -10.24 44.51
C ALA A 4 -12.96 -9.99 43.61
N ARG A 5 -13.07 -8.78 43.06
CA ARG A 5 -14.07 -8.47 42.04
C ARG A 5 -13.66 -9.14 40.72
N LEU A 6 -14.40 -10.16 40.34
CA LEU A 6 -14.34 -10.77 39.01
C LEU A 6 -15.03 -9.83 38.02
N THR A 7 -14.25 -9.03 37.29
CA THR A 7 -14.78 -8.23 36.19
C THR A 7 -15.00 -9.16 34.99
N THR A 8 -16.24 -9.60 34.79
CA THR A 8 -16.64 -10.31 33.57
C THR A 8 -16.54 -9.37 32.38
N LEU A 9 -15.55 -9.60 31.52
CA LEU A 9 -15.43 -8.91 30.24
C LEU A 9 -16.58 -9.42 29.35
N PHE A 10 -17.59 -8.59 29.11
CA PHE A 10 -18.59 -8.85 28.09
C PHE A 10 -17.85 -8.93 26.75
N GLY A 11 -17.73 -10.15 26.21
CA GLY A 11 -17.23 -10.36 24.86
C GLY A 11 -18.14 -9.63 23.89
N CYS A 12 -17.61 -8.57 23.26
CA CYS A 12 -18.18 -8.05 22.03
C CYS A 12 -18.20 -9.21 21.04
N ILE A 13 -19.38 -9.79 20.80
CA ILE A 13 -19.60 -10.67 19.66
C ILE A 13 -19.53 -9.74 18.45
N ALA A 14 -18.33 -9.53 17.93
CA ALA A 14 -18.19 -8.99 16.59
C ALA A 14 -18.93 -9.96 15.67
N THR A 15 -20.02 -9.52 15.06
CA THR A 15 -20.68 -10.25 13.99
C THR A 15 -19.62 -10.59 12.96
N LEU A 16 -19.23 -11.86 12.91
CA LEU A 16 -18.39 -12.40 11.85
C LEU A 16 -19.09 -12.08 10.54
N ALA A 17 -18.43 -11.33 9.67
CA ALA A 17 -18.93 -11.10 8.33
C ALA A 17 -19.26 -12.47 7.71
N THR A 18 -20.51 -12.71 7.34
CA THR A 18 -20.84 -13.90 6.57
C THR A 18 -20.52 -13.59 5.12
N ALA A 19 -19.72 -14.45 4.48
CA ALA A 19 -19.41 -14.27 3.08
C ALA A 19 -20.72 -14.35 2.28
N LEU A 20 -21.04 -13.29 1.53
CA LEU A 20 -22.36 -13.10 0.91
C LEU A 20 -22.60 -13.99 -0.33
N ALA A 21 -21.60 -14.76 -0.76
CA ALA A 21 -21.68 -15.64 -1.91
C ALA A 21 -21.27 -17.08 -1.54
N PRO A 22 -21.96 -18.11 -2.08
CA PRO A 22 -21.57 -19.50 -1.90
C PRO A 22 -20.12 -19.75 -2.31
N GLY A 23 -19.36 -20.49 -1.49
CA GLY A 23 -17.97 -20.84 -1.77
C GLY A 23 -16.93 -19.79 -1.36
N LEU A 24 -17.35 -18.66 -0.77
CA LEU A 24 -16.44 -17.72 -0.12
C LEU A 24 -16.36 -17.98 1.38
N GLU A 25 -15.17 -17.82 1.95
CA GLU A 25 -14.95 -17.81 3.40
C GLU A 25 -14.20 -16.55 3.81
N VAL A 26 -14.40 -16.11 5.05
CA VAL A 26 -13.61 -15.02 5.62
C VAL A 26 -12.22 -15.55 5.93
N ALA A 27 -11.23 -15.14 5.14
CA ALA A 27 -9.83 -15.48 5.41
C ALA A 27 -9.27 -14.66 6.60
N TYR A 28 -9.57 -13.37 6.65
CA TYR A 28 -9.11 -12.45 7.69
C TYR A 28 -10.11 -11.30 7.91
N SER A 29 -10.12 -10.78 9.14
CA SER A 29 -10.82 -9.56 9.52
C SER A 29 -9.83 -8.58 10.14
N LEU A 30 -9.88 -7.31 9.73
CA LEU A 30 -8.97 -6.26 10.18
C LEU A 30 -9.80 -5.09 10.71
N GLU A 31 -9.30 -4.44 11.77
CA GLU A 31 -9.97 -3.24 12.31
C GLU A 31 -9.75 -2.01 11.41
N ARG A 32 -8.57 -1.91 10.77
CA ARG A 32 -8.24 -0.81 9.86
C ARG A 32 -8.67 -1.15 8.44
N ALA A 33 -9.29 -0.17 7.78
CA ALA A 33 -9.59 -0.24 6.36
C ALA A 33 -8.31 -0.44 5.53
N THR A 34 -8.36 -1.39 4.60
CA THR A 34 -7.28 -1.68 3.66
C THR A 34 -7.69 -1.22 2.27
N GLN A 35 -6.73 -0.66 1.51
CA GLN A 35 -6.95 -0.22 0.13
C GLN A 35 -6.46 -1.24 -0.87
N GLY A 36 -5.31 -1.83 -0.59
CA GLY A 36 -4.70 -2.85 -1.44
C GLY A 36 -4.16 -4.01 -0.62
N ILE A 37 -4.11 -5.15 -1.28
CA ILE A 37 -3.38 -6.33 -0.84
C ILE A 37 -2.39 -6.73 -1.94
N ALA A 38 -1.16 -7.02 -1.56
CA ALA A 38 -0.12 -7.53 -2.44
C ALA A 38 0.43 -8.83 -1.84
N ILE A 39 0.57 -9.88 -2.66
CA ILE A 39 1.06 -11.19 -2.22
C ILE A 39 2.33 -11.52 -2.98
N SER A 40 3.44 -11.67 -2.26
CA SER A 40 4.74 -12.01 -2.85
C SER A 40 4.80 -13.48 -3.30
N PRO A 41 5.77 -13.85 -4.14
CA PRO A 41 5.89 -15.23 -4.64
C PRO A 41 6.12 -16.26 -3.53
N ASP A 42 6.74 -15.87 -2.41
CA ASP A 42 6.94 -16.69 -1.21
C ASP A 42 5.72 -16.68 -0.25
N GLY A 43 4.62 -16.03 -0.64
CA GLY A 43 3.34 -16.09 0.07
C GLY A 43 3.15 -15.07 1.19
N ARG A 44 4.10 -14.14 1.38
CA ARG A 44 3.94 -13.00 2.29
C ARG A 44 2.86 -12.07 1.76
N LYS A 45 2.13 -11.45 2.68
CA LYS A 45 0.94 -10.65 2.37
C LYS A 45 1.17 -9.25 2.91
N PHE A 46 1.07 -8.27 2.04
CA PHE A 46 1.25 -6.87 2.38
C PHE A 46 -0.05 -6.12 2.16
N LEU A 47 -0.33 -5.16 3.04
CA LEU A 47 -1.54 -4.36 3.07
C LEU A 47 -1.17 -2.88 3.09
N SER A 48 -1.89 -2.07 2.33
CA SER A 48 -1.85 -0.60 2.44
C SER A 48 -3.06 -0.10 3.22
N GLN A 49 -2.81 0.74 4.22
CA GLN A 49 -3.83 1.26 5.14
C GLN A 49 -3.69 2.77 5.28
N ARG A 50 -4.30 3.53 4.37
CA ARG A 50 -4.29 5.00 4.38
C ARG A 50 -5.48 5.61 5.12
N TYR A 51 -6.67 5.00 5.07
CA TYR A 51 -7.89 5.63 5.62
C TYR A 51 -7.97 5.49 7.14
N SER A 52 -7.40 6.47 7.84
CA SER A 52 -7.62 6.69 9.26
C SER A 52 -7.60 8.19 9.57
N THR A 53 -8.55 8.64 10.38
CA THR A 53 -8.56 10.02 10.92
C THR A 53 -7.71 10.14 12.18
N GLN A 54 -7.19 9.03 12.71
CA GLN A 54 -6.48 8.96 13.99
C GLN A 54 -5.03 8.50 13.84
N PHE A 55 -4.71 7.76 12.78
CA PHE A 55 -3.43 7.08 12.60
C PHE A 55 -2.79 7.45 11.27
N PRO A 56 -1.45 7.51 11.20
CA PRO A 56 -0.77 7.76 9.93
C PRO A 56 -1.02 6.60 8.93
N PRO A 57 -0.87 6.89 7.62
CA PRO A 57 -0.82 5.85 6.60
C PRO A 57 0.30 4.84 6.86
N GLN A 58 0.02 3.57 6.60
CA GLN A 58 0.99 2.50 6.82
C GLN A 58 0.93 1.43 5.74
N ALA A 59 2.12 0.92 5.40
CA ALA A 59 2.29 -0.36 4.72
C ALA A 59 2.63 -1.40 5.78
N VAL A 60 1.98 -2.54 5.66
CA VAL A 60 1.86 -3.52 6.74
C VAL A 60 2.04 -4.91 6.15
N GLU A 61 2.87 -5.75 6.77
CA GLU A 61 2.85 -7.18 6.49
C GLU A 61 1.83 -7.86 7.39
N LEU A 62 1.02 -8.76 6.84
CA LEU A 62 0.13 -9.62 7.60
C LEU A 62 0.89 -10.89 8.00
N LEU A 63 1.35 -10.91 9.25
CA LEU A 63 2.03 -12.05 9.85
C LEU A 63 1.03 -13.07 10.42
N SER A 64 1.52 -14.28 10.74
CA SER A 64 0.69 -15.39 11.23
C SER A 64 0.02 -15.12 12.58
N ASP A 65 0.53 -14.17 13.35
CA ASP A 65 -0.03 -13.70 14.62
C ASP A 65 -0.86 -12.42 14.48
N ASN A 66 -1.18 -12.01 13.24
CA ASN A 66 -1.84 -10.75 12.88
C ASN A 66 -1.05 -9.49 13.30
N THR A 67 0.26 -9.59 13.56
CA THR A 67 1.07 -8.42 13.94
C THR A 67 1.58 -7.59 12.75
N THR A 68 1.68 -6.30 13.05
CA THR A 68 2.04 -5.11 12.27
C THR A 68 3.51 -4.70 12.13
N ALA A 69 4.22 -4.82 10.98
CA ALA A 69 5.48 -4.07 10.79
C ALA A 69 5.21 -2.67 10.21
N LEU A 70 5.83 -1.61 10.76
CA LEU A 70 5.53 -0.20 10.44
C LEU A 70 6.62 0.45 9.56
N THR A 71 6.20 1.19 8.53
CA THR A 71 7.03 2.13 7.77
C THR A 71 6.23 3.42 7.51
N THR A 72 6.89 4.58 7.60
CA THR A 72 6.23 5.89 7.48
C THR A 72 6.13 6.35 6.02
N PHE A 73 4.90 6.52 5.55
CA PHE A 73 4.57 7.10 4.25
C PHE A 73 3.67 8.32 4.44
N VAL A 74 3.65 9.24 3.47
CA VAL A 74 2.75 10.40 3.52
C VAL A 74 1.35 9.98 3.15
N ASN A 75 1.20 9.22 2.06
CA ASN A 75 -0.09 8.77 1.56
C ASN A 75 0.03 7.54 0.65
N ILE A 76 -0.17 6.32 1.17
CA ILE A 76 -0.05 5.10 0.35
C ILE A 76 -1.33 4.88 -0.44
N ASP A 77 -1.28 5.17 -1.73
CA ASP A 77 -2.44 5.07 -2.62
C ASP A 77 -2.45 3.75 -3.41
N GLY A 78 -1.26 3.25 -3.76
CA GLY A 78 -1.10 2.05 -4.58
C GLY A 78 0.00 1.15 -4.05
N ALA A 79 -0.17 -0.16 -4.21
CA ALA A 79 0.83 -1.12 -3.77
C ALA A 79 0.77 -2.40 -4.61
N ARG A 80 1.93 -2.93 -5.01
CA ARG A 80 1.99 -4.12 -5.86
C ARG A 80 3.31 -4.87 -5.72
N ILE A 81 3.28 -6.17 -5.93
CA ILE A 81 4.51 -6.94 -6.15
C ILE A 81 4.97 -6.73 -7.60
N GLY A 82 6.22 -6.31 -7.76
CA GLY A 82 6.87 -6.14 -9.05
C GLY A 82 7.33 -7.47 -9.64
N PRO A 83 7.69 -7.50 -10.93
CA PRO A 83 8.24 -8.69 -11.57
C PRO A 83 9.59 -9.13 -11.00
N ASP A 84 10.26 -8.23 -10.28
CA ASP A 84 11.49 -8.46 -9.51
C ASP A 84 11.24 -9.08 -8.12
N GLY A 85 9.96 -9.26 -7.72
CA GLY A 85 9.59 -9.76 -6.40
C GLY A 85 9.62 -8.71 -5.28
N CYS A 86 9.99 -7.47 -5.60
CA CYS A 86 9.95 -6.37 -4.65
C CYS A 86 8.51 -5.92 -4.40
N TYR A 87 8.26 -5.43 -3.19
CA TYR A 87 7.02 -4.76 -2.82
C TYR A 87 7.13 -3.28 -3.16
N TRP A 88 6.40 -2.87 -4.19
CA TRP A 88 6.40 -1.51 -4.70
C TRP A 88 5.20 -0.72 -4.18
N LEU A 89 5.45 0.51 -3.76
CA LEU A 89 4.50 1.40 -3.10
C LEU A 89 4.46 2.75 -3.81
N VAL A 90 3.25 3.21 -4.10
CA VAL A 90 2.96 4.57 -4.55
C VAL A 90 2.62 5.39 -3.32
N ASP A 91 3.52 6.28 -2.93
CA ASP A 91 3.24 7.34 -1.96
C ASP A 91 2.78 8.58 -2.73
N GLY A 92 1.47 8.83 -2.74
CA GLY A 92 0.84 9.94 -3.46
C GLY A 92 1.25 11.31 -2.92
N GLY A 93 1.85 11.38 -1.72
CA GLY A 93 2.26 12.63 -1.11
C GLY A 93 1.09 13.47 -0.61
N SER A 94 1.30 14.78 -0.52
CA SER A 94 0.29 15.75 -0.09
C SER A 94 0.45 17.07 -0.83
N THR A 95 -0.68 17.74 -1.12
CA THR A 95 -0.71 19.03 -1.79
C THR A 95 0.10 20.07 -1.01
N GLY A 96 1.03 20.75 -1.70
CA GLY A 96 1.87 21.79 -1.10
C GLY A 96 3.11 21.28 -0.35
N LEU A 97 3.37 19.97 -0.35
CA LEU A 97 4.58 19.38 0.22
C LEU A 97 5.50 18.84 -0.89
N ASN A 98 6.58 19.57 -1.17
CA ASN A 98 7.59 19.14 -2.14
C ASN A 98 8.32 17.87 -1.66
N GLY A 99 8.68 17.01 -2.61
CA GLY A 99 9.30 15.70 -2.41
C GLY A 99 8.38 14.66 -1.79
N SER A 100 7.08 14.94 -1.64
CA SER A 100 6.17 14.03 -0.94
C SER A 100 5.69 12.88 -1.82
N THR A 101 5.49 13.12 -3.11
CA THR A 101 5.04 12.10 -4.06
C THR A 101 6.23 11.27 -4.55
N LYS A 102 6.22 9.97 -4.25
CA LYS A 102 7.33 9.06 -4.55
C LYS A 102 6.87 7.64 -4.82
N PHE A 103 7.63 6.94 -5.65
CA PHE A 103 7.48 5.51 -5.92
C PHE A 103 8.63 4.75 -5.24
N VAL A 104 8.28 3.81 -4.36
CA VAL A 104 9.24 3.16 -3.45
C VAL A 104 9.25 1.66 -3.70
N GLY A 105 10.43 1.10 -3.96
CA GLY A 105 10.65 -0.34 -4.08
C GLY A 105 11.26 -0.88 -2.79
N MET A 106 10.55 -1.79 -2.12
CA MET A 106 11.05 -2.50 -0.95
C MET A 106 11.39 -3.94 -1.31
N ASN A 107 12.62 -4.34 -0.99
CA ASN A 107 13.04 -5.72 -1.12
C ASN A 107 12.49 -6.52 0.04
N SER A 108 11.59 -7.43 -0.30
CA SER A 108 10.95 -8.31 0.66
C SER A 108 11.97 -9.26 1.30
N SER A 109 12.93 -9.81 0.55
CA SER A 109 13.90 -10.77 1.09
C SER A 109 14.80 -10.18 2.19
N THR A 110 15.17 -8.90 2.06
CA THR A 110 16.05 -8.20 3.01
C THR A 110 15.30 -7.27 3.96
N ASN A 111 14.01 -7.01 3.71
CA ASN A 111 13.21 -6.00 4.41
C ASN A 111 13.84 -4.60 4.35
N THR A 112 14.42 -4.22 3.20
CA THR A 112 15.05 -2.92 2.97
C THR A 112 14.36 -2.13 1.87
N VAL A 113 14.51 -0.81 1.89
CA VAL A 113 14.17 0.04 0.75
C VAL A 113 15.33 0.01 -0.23
N ASP A 114 15.08 -0.52 -1.42
CA ASP A 114 16.11 -0.67 -2.46
C ASP A 114 16.02 0.45 -3.50
N SER A 115 14.84 1.09 -3.64
CA SER A 115 14.63 2.15 -4.63
C SER A 115 13.63 3.19 -4.16
N ILE A 116 13.91 4.46 -4.49
CA ILE A 116 12.99 5.58 -4.30
C ILE A 116 13.09 6.47 -5.55
N TYR A 117 11.96 6.69 -6.22
CA TYR A 117 11.82 7.65 -7.32
C TYR A 117 10.91 8.78 -6.87
N TYR A 118 11.44 10.00 -6.77
CA TYR A 118 10.62 11.19 -6.56
C TYR A 118 9.90 11.54 -7.86
N LEU A 119 8.59 11.81 -7.80
CA LEU A 119 7.76 11.99 -9.00
C LEU A 119 7.42 13.46 -9.27
N ASP A 120 7.90 14.38 -8.42
CA ASP A 120 7.57 15.80 -8.48
C ASP A 120 7.94 16.46 -9.80
N ASP A 121 9.07 16.07 -10.41
CA ASP A 121 9.55 16.66 -11.67
C ASP A 121 8.79 16.14 -12.90
N ILE A 122 8.03 15.05 -12.78
CA ILE A 122 7.30 14.43 -13.89
C ILE A 122 5.78 14.58 -13.77
N LYS A 123 5.24 14.79 -12.56
CA LYS A 123 3.81 14.97 -12.34
C LYS A 123 3.38 16.42 -12.60
N ALA A 124 2.09 16.63 -12.86
CA ALA A 124 1.49 17.97 -12.90
C ALA A 124 1.14 18.45 -11.48
N SER A 125 0.80 19.74 -11.35
CA SER A 125 0.42 20.32 -10.04
C SER A 125 -0.90 19.78 -9.50
N ASP A 126 -1.80 19.32 -10.38
CA ASP A 126 -3.08 18.70 -10.06
C ASP A 126 -3.03 17.16 -10.09
N SER A 127 -1.86 16.56 -10.34
CA SER A 127 -1.70 15.11 -10.37
C SER A 127 -1.96 14.47 -9.01
N GLY A 128 -2.67 13.35 -9.03
CA GLY A 128 -2.79 12.41 -7.91
C GLY A 128 -2.41 11.02 -8.38
N ILE A 129 -1.21 10.57 -8.02
CA ILE A 129 -0.66 9.29 -8.48
C ILE A 129 -1.13 8.19 -7.53
N ASP A 130 -1.88 7.19 -8.03
CA ASP A 130 -2.65 6.30 -7.17
C ASP A 130 -2.44 4.78 -7.36
N ASP A 131 -2.01 4.30 -8.52
CA ASP A 131 -1.74 2.87 -8.74
C ASP A 131 -0.55 2.67 -9.69
N VAL A 132 -0.03 1.44 -9.77
CA VAL A 132 1.11 1.07 -10.62
C VAL A 132 0.90 -0.26 -11.33
N ARG A 133 1.34 -0.34 -12.59
CA ARG A 133 1.53 -1.59 -13.34
C ARG A 133 2.94 -1.64 -13.90
N PHE A 134 3.43 -2.86 -14.14
CA PHE A 134 4.78 -3.05 -14.67
C PHE A 134 4.71 -3.57 -16.10
N GLY A 135 5.65 -3.11 -16.92
CA GLY A 135 5.87 -3.67 -18.25
C GLY A 135 6.33 -5.13 -18.18
N ALA A 136 6.13 -5.88 -19.27
CA ALA A 136 6.46 -7.30 -19.32
C ALA A 136 7.95 -7.60 -19.07
N SER A 137 8.86 -6.69 -19.43
CA SER A 137 10.29 -6.84 -19.13
C SER A 137 10.65 -6.47 -17.69
N GLY A 138 9.78 -5.78 -16.97
CA GLY A 138 10.03 -5.27 -15.63
C GLY A 138 10.81 -3.95 -15.55
N ASP A 139 11.34 -3.45 -16.67
CA ASP A 139 12.16 -2.22 -16.66
C ASP A 139 11.32 -0.93 -16.62
N MET A 140 10.00 -1.04 -16.80
CA MET A 140 9.08 0.09 -16.88
C MET A 140 7.97 -0.05 -15.85
N ALA A 141 7.69 1.03 -15.12
CA ALA A 141 6.50 1.22 -14.33
C ALA A 141 5.56 2.21 -15.02
N TYR A 142 4.28 1.90 -14.99
CA TYR A 142 3.18 2.71 -15.49
C TYR A 142 2.31 3.09 -14.30
N LEU A 143 2.37 4.35 -13.88
CA LEU A 143 1.63 4.84 -12.73
C LEU A 143 0.40 5.63 -13.20
N SER A 144 -0.78 5.31 -12.69
CA SER A 144 -2.00 6.07 -13.00
C SER A 144 -1.94 7.44 -12.36
N ASP A 145 -2.43 8.44 -13.09
CA ASP A 145 -2.61 9.80 -12.60
C ASP A 145 -4.10 10.16 -12.70
N THR A 146 -4.71 10.41 -11.56
CA THR A 146 -6.13 10.81 -11.43
C THR A 146 -6.45 12.12 -12.17
N ALA A 147 -5.44 12.91 -12.57
CA ALA A 147 -5.58 14.05 -13.48
C ALA A 147 -5.61 13.64 -14.97
N ASN A 148 -6.27 12.53 -15.30
CA ASN A 148 -6.45 11.98 -16.65
C ASN A 148 -5.14 11.79 -17.42
N ALA A 149 -4.15 11.17 -16.76
CA ALA A 149 -2.85 10.90 -17.37
C ALA A 149 -2.24 9.57 -16.89
N LEU A 150 -1.06 9.28 -17.41
CA LEU A 150 -0.22 8.18 -16.97
C LEU A 150 1.22 8.68 -16.84
N LEU A 151 1.92 8.25 -15.80
CA LEU A 151 3.38 8.41 -15.71
C LEU A 151 4.01 7.11 -16.22
N VAL A 152 4.96 7.23 -17.13
CA VAL A 152 5.78 6.12 -17.63
C VAL A 152 7.19 6.32 -17.09
N LEU A 153 7.64 5.44 -16.21
CA LEU A 153 8.91 5.52 -15.51
C LEU A 153 9.80 4.35 -15.88
N ASN A 154 11.02 4.63 -16.32
CA ASN A 154 12.05 3.62 -16.52
C ASN A 154 12.76 3.36 -15.18
N LEU A 155 12.65 2.13 -14.66
CA LEU A 155 13.18 1.76 -13.34
C LEU A 155 14.71 1.64 -13.33
N THR A 156 15.33 1.36 -14.46
CA THR A 156 16.80 1.29 -14.54
C THR A 156 17.46 2.67 -14.44
N THR A 157 16.89 3.67 -15.11
CA THR A 157 17.47 5.01 -15.25
C THR A 157 16.83 6.06 -14.34
N GLY A 158 15.62 5.80 -13.84
CA GLY A 158 14.80 6.77 -13.12
C GLY A 158 14.16 7.84 -14.01
N ASN A 159 14.39 7.82 -15.32
CA ASN A 159 13.76 8.77 -16.23
C ASN A 159 12.28 8.47 -16.39
N GLY A 160 11.45 9.51 -16.34
CA GLY A 160 10.01 9.38 -16.51
C GLY A 160 9.43 10.44 -17.44
N VAL A 161 8.27 10.12 -18.00
CA VAL A 161 7.44 11.06 -18.77
C VAL A 161 5.99 10.95 -18.32
N ARG A 162 5.26 12.06 -18.37
CA ARG A 162 3.82 12.10 -18.20
C ARG A 162 3.14 12.16 -19.56
N VAL A 163 2.20 11.25 -19.79
CA VAL A 163 1.42 11.16 -21.03
C VAL A 163 -0.07 11.37 -20.71
N LEU A 164 -0.73 12.21 -21.51
CA LEU A 164 -2.14 12.54 -21.33
C LEU A 164 -3.05 11.54 -22.04
N PHE A 165 -4.23 11.31 -21.49
CA PHE A 165 -5.35 10.82 -22.27
C PHE A 165 -6.00 12.02 -22.98
N LEU A 166 -6.08 11.97 -24.32
CA LEU A 166 -6.76 12.99 -25.13
C LEU A 166 -8.28 12.91 -24.98
#